data_AF-A0A957R7H3-F1
#
_entry.id   AF-A0A957R7H3-F1
#
_cell.length_a   1.000
_cell.length_b   1.000
_cell.length_c   1.000
_cell.angle_alpha   90.00
_cell.angle_beta   90.00
_cell.angle_gamma   90.00
#
_symmetry.space_group_name_H-M   'P 1'
#
loop_
_entity.id
_entity.type
_entity.pdbx_description
1 polymer ?
#
loop_
_entity_poly.entity_id
_entity_poly.type
_entity_poly.pdbx_seq_one_letter_code
_entity_poly.pdbx_strand_id
1 'polypeptide(L)'
;PPGEFKAYMLQPEMIMTMKTFMERVYETEGITPEMLDRQRKQMELLQNLAAADKETSLQHIEENEELIDETFFAILQSTMQSAQQSPQADQQMVTLGNLQARLYTKTETGRRLEKRQVQLRKFQQEVQTQGGLTYELFAEHLMKHKEDEGMVNALLRMGQQAISYELLTIISAKIDEETAAGNDQEAAALTELRQSILEILDEMQEASKKLMDRAKDTLDKMLAEPNTAQAVQKYMREIDEPLMYYLSAEIAAAEQKKDFTRSLALKNIQNHIIQEAERQLPPELQLLNQLVSAEDEATQRQIIDSIPTEARSQLAEMLKGMVQAAGNTNDENAAEQINKVLALLQ
;
A
#
# COMPACT_ATOMS: atom_id res chain seq x y z
N PRO A 1 13.18 52.92 -13.69
CA PRO A 1 12.78 52.27 -14.97
C PRO A 1 12.39 50.79 -14.73
N PRO A 2 11.10 50.46 -14.73
CA PRO A 2 10.65 49.08 -14.57
C PRO A 2 10.55 48.40 -15.95
N GLY A 3 11.40 47.39 -16.15
CA GLY A 3 11.40 46.53 -17.33
C GLY A 3 10.71 45.19 -17.05
N GLU A 4 9.73 44.88 -17.91
CA GLU A 4 9.32 43.56 -18.41
C GLU A 4 9.03 42.42 -17.41
N PHE A 5 7.77 42.31 -17.00
CA PHE A 5 7.15 40.99 -16.76
C PHE A 5 6.55 40.49 -18.08
N LYS A 6 7.20 39.52 -18.72
CA LYS A 6 6.60 38.76 -19.82
C LYS A 6 5.57 37.79 -19.25
N ALA A 7 4.31 38.21 -19.24
CA ALA A 7 3.18 37.31 -19.06
C ALA A 7 3.12 36.37 -20.27
N TYR A 8 3.62 35.15 -20.13
CA TYR A 8 3.29 34.06 -21.04
C TYR A 8 1.80 33.74 -20.83
N MET A 9 0.94 34.41 -21.59
CA MET A 9 -0.46 34.06 -21.72
C MET A 9 -0.53 32.64 -22.29
N LEU A 10 -1.04 31.72 -21.48
CA LEU A 10 -1.55 30.42 -21.89
C LEU A 10 -2.50 30.64 -23.08
N GLN A 11 -2.07 30.24 -24.27
CA GLN A 11 -2.98 30.18 -25.42
C GLN A 11 -3.87 28.95 -25.22
N PRO A 12 -5.20 29.11 -25.07
CA PRO A 12 -6.10 27.97 -24.98
C PRO A 12 -6.18 27.29 -26.35
N GLU A 13 -5.63 26.08 -26.47
CA GLU A 13 -5.86 25.23 -27.63
C GLU A 13 -7.31 24.72 -27.61
N MET A 14 -8.02 24.90 -28.72
CA MET A 14 -9.43 24.51 -28.82
C MET A 14 -9.61 22.99 -28.86
N ILE A 15 -10.22 22.44 -27.82
CA ILE A 15 -10.62 21.04 -27.72
C ILE A 15 -11.85 20.83 -28.63
N MET A 16 -11.67 20.23 -29.81
CA MET A 16 -12.76 20.07 -30.79
C MET A 16 -13.62 18.81 -30.60
N THR A 17 -13.22 17.83 -29.78
CA THR A 17 -14.02 16.61 -29.55
C THR A 17 -13.91 16.08 -28.11
N MET A 18 -14.93 15.34 -27.63
CA MET A 18 -14.90 14.65 -26.32
C MET A 18 -13.72 13.66 -26.20
N LYS A 19 -13.28 13.11 -27.33
CA LYS A 19 -12.08 12.26 -27.42
C LYS A 19 -10.81 13.06 -27.09
N THR A 20 -10.63 14.23 -27.70
CA THR A 20 -9.49 15.14 -27.43
C THR A 20 -9.50 15.71 -26.01
N PHE A 21 -10.68 15.89 -25.41
CA PHE A 21 -10.81 16.27 -24.01
C PHE A 21 -10.26 15.18 -23.07
N MET A 22 -10.68 13.93 -23.28
CA MET A 22 -10.22 12.80 -22.47
C MET A 22 -8.73 12.52 -22.68
N GLU A 23 -8.23 12.60 -23.92
CA GLU A 23 -6.80 12.47 -24.24
C GLU A 23 -5.95 13.46 -23.44
N ARG A 24 -6.39 14.71 -23.31
CA ARG A 24 -5.64 15.75 -22.58
C ARG A 24 -5.72 15.62 -21.06
N VAL A 25 -6.84 15.11 -20.53
CA VAL A 25 -6.98 14.76 -19.10
C VAL A 25 -6.04 13.59 -18.74
N TYR A 26 -5.97 12.58 -19.60
CA TYR A 26 -5.09 11.43 -19.39
C TYR A 26 -3.60 11.79 -19.55
N GLU A 27 -3.26 12.70 -20.47
CA GLU A 27 -1.89 13.21 -20.59
C GLU A 27 -1.42 13.95 -19.32
N THR A 28 -2.31 14.68 -18.63
CA THR A 28 -1.98 15.30 -17.34
C THR A 28 -1.76 14.29 -16.21
N GLU A 29 -2.21 13.05 -16.40
CA GLU A 29 -1.97 11.90 -15.52
C GLU A 29 -0.85 10.99 -16.06
N GLY A 30 -0.15 11.39 -17.13
CA GLY A 30 0.97 10.65 -17.74
C GLY A 30 0.57 9.50 -18.67
N ILE A 31 -0.70 9.40 -19.09
CA ILE A 31 -1.22 8.36 -19.98
C ILE A 31 -1.41 8.94 -21.38
N THR A 32 -0.66 8.45 -22.37
CA THR A 32 -0.75 8.95 -23.75
C THR A 32 -1.81 8.21 -24.59
N PRO A 33 -2.33 8.82 -25.66
CA PRO A 33 -3.24 8.15 -26.60
C PRO A 33 -2.68 6.86 -27.19
N GLU A 34 -1.37 6.80 -27.43
CA GLU A 34 -0.67 5.62 -27.92
C GLU A 34 -0.67 4.49 -26.89
N MET A 35 -0.51 4.81 -25.60
CA MET A 35 -0.59 3.83 -24.52
C MET A 35 -1.99 3.21 -24.45
N LEU A 36 -3.04 4.02 -24.61
CA LEU A 36 -4.43 3.55 -24.64
C LEU A 36 -4.74 2.69 -25.88
N ASP A 37 -4.18 3.05 -27.03
CA ASP A 37 -4.33 2.24 -28.26
C ASP A 37 -3.60 0.90 -28.14
N ARG A 38 -2.39 0.93 -27.58
CA ARG A 38 -1.61 -0.28 -27.30
C ARG A 38 -2.34 -1.20 -26.32
N GLN A 39 -2.87 -0.66 -25.22
CA GLN A 39 -3.63 -1.46 -24.25
C GLN A 39 -4.89 -2.09 -24.88
N ARG A 40 -5.58 -1.36 -25.78
CA ARG A 40 -6.71 -1.90 -26.56
C ARG A 40 -6.28 -3.09 -27.43
N LYS A 41 -5.19 -2.95 -28.19
CA LYS A 41 -4.61 -4.04 -28.99
C LYS A 41 -4.21 -5.24 -28.13
N GLN A 42 -3.65 -5.00 -26.94
CA GLN A 42 -3.30 -6.06 -26.00
C GLN A 42 -4.54 -6.81 -25.49
N MET A 43 -5.63 -6.11 -25.19
CA MET A 43 -6.90 -6.75 -24.81
C MET A 43 -7.49 -7.58 -25.94
N GLU A 44 -7.47 -7.07 -27.18
CA GLU A 44 -7.92 -7.80 -28.37
C GLU A 44 -7.08 -9.06 -28.60
N LEU A 45 -5.75 -8.93 -28.53
CA LEU A 45 -4.82 -10.06 -28.63
C LEU A 45 -5.10 -11.10 -27.55
N LEU A 46 -5.33 -10.69 -26.29
CA LEU A 46 -5.65 -11.61 -25.20
C LEU A 46 -6.93 -12.39 -25.47
N GLN A 47 -7.99 -11.73 -25.96
CA GLN A 47 -9.25 -12.39 -26.32
C GLN A 47 -9.04 -13.41 -27.46
N ASN A 48 -8.30 -13.02 -28.50
CA ASN A 48 -7.99 -13.90 -29.62
C ASN A 48 -7.17 -15.13 -29.16
N LEU A 49 -6.16 -14.93 -28.33
CA LEU A 49 -5.33 -16.00 -27.78
C LEU A 49 -6.10 -16.95 -26.85
N ALA A 50 -7.08 -16.45 -26.11
CA ALA A 50 -7.92 -17.25 -25.23
C ALA A 50 -8.95 -18.09 -26.01
N ALA A 51 -9.42 -17.59 -27.15
CA ALA A 51 -10.37 -18.29 -28.02
C ALA A 51 -9.69 -19.26 -29.01
N ALA A 52 -8.42 -19.02 -29.33
CA ALA A 52 -7.65 -19.83 -30.28
C ALA A 52 -7.29 -21.22 -29.74
N ASP A 53 -7.18 -22.20 -30.63
CA ASP A 53 -6.55 -23.48 -30.33
C ASP A 53 -5.03 -23.31 -30.09
N LYS A 54 -4.36 -24.39 -29.68
CA LYS A 54 -2.94 -24.32 -29.30
C LYS A 54 -2.04 -23.87 -30.44
N GLU A 55 -2.25 -24.33 -31.67
CA GLU A 55 -1.36 -24.03 -32.80
C GLU A 55 -1.55 -22.58 -33.24
N THR A 56 -2.80 -22.17 -33.44
CA THR A 56 -3.16 -20.79 -33.77
C THR A 56 -2.70 -19.80 -32.69
N SER A 57 -2.83 -20.17 -31.41
CA SER A 57 -2.34 -19.36 -30.29
C SER A 57 -0.82 -19.17 -30.32
N LEU A 58 -0.05 -20.19 -30.72
CA LEU A 58 1.40 -20.07 -30.82
C LEU A 58 1.81 -19.15 -31.97
N GLN A 59 1.16 -19.27 -33.12
CA GLN A 59 1.39 -18.38 -34.25
C GLN A 59 1.10 -16.92 -33.88
N HIS A 60 -0.04 -16.65 -33.23
CA HIS A 60 -0.38 -15.29 -32.80
C HIS A 60 0.58 -14.72 -31.75
N ILE A 61 1.16 -15.57 -30.88
CA ILE A 61 2.19 -15.14 -29.94
C ILE A 61 3.44 -14.66 -30.69
N GLU A 62 3.89 -15.42 -31.70
CA GLU A 62 5.06 -15.06 -32.51
C GLU A 62 4.81 -13.79 -33.35
N GLU A 63 3.63 -13.66 -33.96
CA GLU A 63 3.26 -12.50 -34.78
C GLU A 63 3.11 -11.20 -33.97
N ASN A 64 2.82 -11.31 -32.68
CA ASN A 64 2.50 -10.17 -31.81
C ASN A 64 3.44 -10.07 -30.60
N GLU A 65 4.66 -10.59 -30.70
CA GLU A 65 5.62 -10.62 -29.59
C GLU A 65 5.84 -9.22 -28.99
N GLU A 66 5.87 -8.18 -29.84
CA GLU A 66 5.99 -6.79 -29.41
C GLU A 66 4.87 -6.31 -28.49
N LEU A 67 3.67 -6.91 -28.55
CA LEU A 67 2.55 -6.57 -27.68
C LEU A 67 2.56 -7.35 -26.36
N ILE A 68 3.42 -8.37 -26.23
CA ILE A 68 3.48 -9.26 -25.05
C ILE A 68 4.57 -8.79 -24.09
N ASP A 69 4.28 -7.67 -23.43
CA ASP A 69 5.11 -7.05 -22.38
C ASP A 69 4.53 -7.32 -20.97
N GLU A 70 5.14 -6.74 -19.93
CA GLU A 70 4.68 -6.93 -18.55
C GLU A 70 3.24 -6.40 -18.34
N THR A 71 2.82 -5.38 -19.09
CA THR A 71 1.45 -4.86 -19.07
C THR A 71 0.47 -5.88 -19.63
N PHE A 72 0.81 -6.58 -20.71
CA PHE A 72 -0.01 -7.68 -21.22
C PHE A 72 -0.22 -8.78 -20.17
N PHE A 73 0.83 -9.18 -19.44
CA PHE A 73 0.72 -10.15 -18.35
C PHE A 73 -0.14 -9.63 -17.18
N ALA A 74 -0.07 -8.33 -16.86
CA ALA A 74 -0.93 -7.72 -15.86
C ALA A 74 -2.42 -7.76 -16.27
N ILE A 75 -2.73 -7.51 -17.55
CA ILE A 75 -4.09 -7.62 -18.11
C ILE A 75 -4.58 -9.07 -18.02
N LEU A 76 -3.76 -10.05 -18.39
CA LEU A 76 -4.09 -11.47 -18.25
C LEU A 76 -4.42 -11.83 -16.79
N GLN A 77 -3.60 -11.37 -15.84
CA GLN A 77 -3.81 -11.64 -14.42
C GLN A 77 -5.12 -11.03 -13.89
N SER A 78 -5.42 -9.78 -14.28
CA SER A 78 -6.68 -9.11 -13.93
C SER A 78 -7.89 -9.83 -14.55
N THR A 79 -7.73 -10.33 -15.78
CA THR A 79 -8.77 -11.12 -16.47
C THR A 79 -9.02 -12.45 -15.74
N MET A 80 -7.97 -13.14 -15.30
CA MET A 80 -8.11 -14.36 -14.50
C MET A 80 -8.81 -14.10 -13.17
N GLN A 81 -8.48 -13.02 -12.46
CA GLN A 81 -9.17 -12.63 -11.22
C GLN A 81 -10.66 -12.35 -11.45
N SER A 82 -10.99 -11.68 -12.56
CA SER A 82 -12.38 -11.40 -12.94
C SER A 82 -13.15 -12.68 -13.29
N ALA A 83 -12.49 -13.62 -14.00
CA ALA A 83 -13.08 -14.90 -14.38
C ALA A 83 -13.45 -15.78 -13.17
N GLN A 84 -12.73 -15.67 -12.04
CA GLN A 84 -13.03 -16.41 -10.81
C GLN A 84 -14.40 -16.05 -10.21
N GLN A 85 -14.93 -14.86 -10.52
CA GLN A 85 -16.22 -14.40 -10.01
C GLN A 85 -17.39 -14.81 -10.93
N SER A 86 -17.11 -15.47 -12.06
CA SER A 86 -18.09 -15.88 -13.05
C SER A 86 -18.72 -17.24 -12.71
N PRO A 87 -20.00 -17.48 -13.03
CA PRO A 87 -20.61 -18.81 -12.97
C PRO A 87 -19.89 -19.89 -13.82
N GLN A 88 -19.04 -19.46 -14.76
CA GLN A 88 -18.23 -20.33 -15.63
C GLN A 88 -16.74 -20.35 -15.23
N ALA A 89 -16.43 -20.01 -13.97
CA ALA A 89 -15.06 -19.87 -13.47
C ALA A 89 -14.16 -21.05 -13.83
N ASP A 90 -14.60 -22.29 -13.62
CA ASP A 90 -13.77 -23.48 -13.85
C ASP A 90 -13.24 -23.57 -15.28
N GLN A 91 -14.12 -23.42 -16.28
CA GLN A 91 -13.74 -23.53 -17.69
C GLN A 91 -12.86 -22.34 -18.14
N GLN A 92 -13.18 -21.14 -17.67
CA GLN A 92 -12.41 -19.93 -17.99
C GLN A 92 -11.01 -19.98 -17.36
N MET A 93 -10.91 -20.45 -16.12
CA MET A 93 -9.65 -20.61 -15.40
C MET A 93 -8.73 -21.65 -16.05
N VAL A 94 -9.26 -22.79 -16.52
CA VAL A 94 -8.47 -23.78 -17.26
C VAL A 94 -7.93 -23.18 -18.56
N THR A 95 -8.78 -22.45 -19.30
CA THR A 95 -8.40 -21.84 -20.59
C THR A 95 -7.31 -20.78 -20.40
N LEU A 96 -7.53 -19.85 -19.48
CA LEU A 96 -6.58 -18.77 -19.18
C LEU A 96 -5.30 -19.29 -18.52
N GLY A 97 -5.38 -20.30 -17.66
CA GLY A 97 -4.21 -20.94 -17.06
C GLY A 97 -3.31 -21.63 -18.09
N ASN A 98 -3.91 -22.32 -19.07
CA ASN A 98 -3.16 -22.91 -20.19
C ASN A 98 -2.50 -21.84 -21.06
N LEU A 99 -3.20 -20.73 -21.33
CA LEU A 99 -2.63 -19.60 -22.06
C LEU A 99 -1.47 -18.97 -21.29
N GLN A 100 -1.63 -18.74 -19.99
CA GLN A 100 -0.59 -18.23 -19.11
C GLN A 100 0.67 -19.10 -19.19
N ALA A 101 0.52 -20.43 -19.06
CA ALA A 101 1.64 -21.37 -19.16
C ALA A 101 2.36 -21.30 -20.53
N ARG A 102 1.60 -21.14 -21.63
CA ARG A 102 2.19 -20.94 -22.96
C ARG A 102 2.97 -19.63 -23.02
N LEU A 103 2.42 -18.53 -22.53
CA LEU A 103 3.08 -17.22 -22.56
C LEU A 103 4.37 -17.23 -21.73
N TYR A 104 4.37 -17.84 -20.54
CA TYR A 104 5.58 -18.00 -19.72
C TYR A 104 6.68 -18.78 -20.44
N THR A 105 6.32 -19.84 -21.16
CA THR A 105 7.30 -20.73 -21.80
C THR A 105 7.74 -20.27 -23.18
N LYS A 106 6.93 -19.48 -23.88
CA LYS A 106 7.14 -19.11 -25.30
C LYS A 106 7.58 -17.68 -25.53
N THR A 107 7.40 -16.78 -24.57
CA THR A 107 7.82 -15.38 -24.72
C THR A 107 9.08 -15.10 -23.92
N GLU A 108 9.88 -14.13 -24.37
CA GLU A 108 11.03 -13.64 -23.60
C GLU A 108 10.56 -12.99 -22.29
N THR A 109 9.55 -12.13 -22.36
CA THR A 109 8.93 -11.48 -21.19
C THR A 109 8.46 -12.51 -20.15
N GLY A 110 7.77 -13.57 -20.59
CA GLY A 110 7.32 -14.65 -19.73
C GLY A 110 8.47 -15.32 -18.98
N ARG A 111 9.53 -15.72 -19.70
CA ARG A 111 10.73 -16.32 -19.09
C ARG A 111 11.41 -15.39 -18.09
N ARG A 112 11.48 -14.08 -18.39
CA ARG A 112 12.00 -13.07 -17.47
C ARG A 112 11.15 -12.96 -16.20
N LEU A 113 9.83 -12.90 -16.34
CA LEU A 113 8.89 -12.87 -15.21
C LEU A 113 8.99 -14.12 -14.32
N GLU A 114 9.12 -15.31 -14.93
CA GLU A 114 9.32 -16.56 -14.19
C GLU A 114 10.64 -16.53 -13.40
N LYS A 115 11.73 -16.12 -14.06
CA LYS A 115 13.03 -15.96 -13.40
C LYS A 115 12.94 -14.99 -12.23
N ARG A 116 12.28 -13.84 -12.41
CA ARG A 116 12.05 -12.84 -11.34
C ARG A 116 11.30 -13.45 -10.15
N GLN A 117 10.23 -14.20 -10.42
CA GLN A 117 9.46 -14.87 -9.36
C GLN A 117 10.32 -15.88 -8.57
N VAL A 118 11.18 -16.64 -9.25
CA VAL A 118 12.13 -17.55 -8.60
C VAL A 118 13.13 -16.79 -7.72
N GLN A 119 13.70 -15.69 -8.21
CA GLN A 119 14.65 -14.90 -7.42
C GLN A 119 13.99 -14.24 -6.21
N LEU A 120 12.77 -13.71 -6.35
CA LEU A 120 12.02 -13.15 -5.22
C LEU A 120 11.73 -14.19 -4.14
N ARG A 121 11.37 -15.41 -4.52
CA ARG A 121 11.19 -16.50 -3.53
C ARG A 121 12.48 -16.83 -2.80
N LYS A 122 13.62 -16.84 -3.50
CA LYS A 122 14.94 -17.06 -2.87
C LYS A 122 15.27 -15.95 -1.88
N PHE A 123 15.11 -14.69 -2.30
CA PHE A 123 15.30 -13.54 -1.42
C PHE A 123 14.43 -13.64 -0.16
N GLN A 124 13.14 -13.95 -0.29
CA GLN A 124 12.25 -14.15 0.87
C GLN A 124 12.74 -15.27 1.81
N GLN A 125 13.19 -16.38 1.24
CA GLN A 125 13.72 -17.50 2.01
C GLN A 125 15.01 -17.13 2.75
N GLU A 126 15.90 -16.35 2.12
CA GLU A 126 17.12 -15.85 2.74
C GLU A 126 16.82 -14.88 3.89
N VAL A 127 15.88 -13.95 3.69
CA VAL A 127 15.39 -13.04 4.74
C VAL A 127 14.84 -13.82 5.94
N GLN A 128 14.04 -14.85 5.70
CA GLN A 128 13.52 -15.71 6.78
C GLN A 128 14.64 -16.47 7.51
N THR A 129 15.62 -16.98 6.77
CA THR A 129 16.74 -17.75 7.32
C THR A 129 17.64 -16.89 8.21
N GLN A 130 17.80 -15.60 7.87
CA GLN A 130 18.57 -14.65 8.67
C GLN A 130 17.78 -14.03 9.82
N GLY A 131 16.50 -14.37 9.98
CA GLY A 131 15.64 -13.82 11.03
C GLY A 131 15.19 -12.38 10.77
N GLY A 132 15.33 -11.87 9.54
CA GLY A 132 14.96 -10.51 9.18
C GLY A 132 15.73 -9.99 7.95
N LEU A 133 15.27 -8.85 7.42
CA LEU A 133 15.96 -8.16 6.33
C LEU A 133 17.08 -7.29 6.90
N THR A 134 18.33 -7.61 6.56
CA THR A 134 19.50 -6.79 6.89
C THR A 134 19.84 -5.84 5.72
N TYR A 135 20.54 -4.74 6.02
CA TYR A 135 20.95 -3.78 4.98
C TYR A 135 21.93 -4.42 4.00
N GLU A 136 22.81 -5.30 4.47
CA GLU A 136 23.80 -6.01 3.67
C GLU A 136 23.13 -6.98 2.70
N LEU A 137 22.21 -7.82 3.18
CA LEU A 137 21.45 -8.74 2.32
C LEU A 137 20.64 -7.95 1.29
N PHE A 138 20.04 -6.84 1.70
CA PHE A 138 19.25 -6.02 0.80
C PHE A 138 20.11 -5.38 -0.30
N ALA A 139 21.24 -4.78 0.09
CA ALA A 139 22.20 -4.20 -0.84
C ALA A 139 22.71 -5.26 -1.82
N GLU A 140 23.09 -6.45 -1.33
CA GLU A 140 23.58 -7.55 -2.16
C GLU A 140 22.58 -7.90 -3.26
N HIS A 141 21.30 -8.10 -2.91
CA HIS A 141 20.28 -8.46 -3.90
C HIS A 141 19.99 -7.33 -4.89
N LEU A 142 19.97 -6.08 -4.44
CA LEU A 142 19.78 -4.92 -5.32
C LEU A 142 20.93 -4.80 -6.33
N MET A 143 22.18 -4.92 -5.87
CA MET A 143 23.36 -4.85 -6.74
C MET A 143 23.45 -6.03 -7.71
N LYS A 144 23.14 -7.24 -7.23
CA LYS A 144 23.11 -8.47 -8.05
C LYS A 144 22.07 -8.41 -9.16
N HIS A 145 20.95 -7.73 -8.93
CA HIS A 145 19.83 -7.64 -9.87
C HIS A 145 19.68 -6.27 -10.53
N LYS A 146 20.69 -5.40 -10.45
CA LYS A 146 20.67 -4.01 -10.92
C LYS A 146 20.23 -3.81 -12.38
N GLU A 147 20.48 -4.79 -13.24
CA GLU A 147 20.12 -4.77 -14.67
C GLU A 147 18.65 -5.13 -14.94
N ASP A 148 17.94 -5.68 -13.94
CA ASP A 148 16.51 -6.00 -14.03
C ASP A 148 15.73 -4.99 -13.18
N GLU A 149 15.37 -3.86 -13.80
CA GLU A 149 14.61 -2.78 -13.16
C GLU A 149 13.33 -3.30 -12.49
N GLY A 150 12.66 -4.28 -13.08
CA GLY A 150 11.46 -4.88 -12.52
C GLY A 150 11.73 -5.66 -11.24
N MET A 151 12.85 -6.38 -11.17
CA MET A 151 13.33 -7.04 -9.95
C MET A 151 13.75 -6.02 -8.89
N VAL A 152 14.53 -5.01 -9.26
CA VAL A 152 14.96 -3.93 -8.34
C VAL A 152 13.75 -3.26 -7.70
N ASN A 153 12.78 -2.86 -8.52
CA ASN A 153 11.54 -2.23 -8.04
C ASN A 153 10.72 -3.17 -7.13
N ALA A 154 10.70 -4.47 -7.42
CA ALA A 154 10.04 -5.45 -6.55
C ALA A 154 10.75 -5.58 -5.20
N LEU A 155 12.09 -5.62 -5.19
CA LEU A 155 12.90 -5.64 -3.97
C LEU A 155 12.70 -4.38 -3.15
N LEU A 156 12.74 -3.19 -3.77
CA LEU A 156 12.54 -1.90 -3.09
C LEU A 156 11.17 -1.80 -2.42
N ARG A 157 10.11 -2.25 -3.08
CA ARG A 157 8.76 -2.30 -2.47
C ARG A 157 8.69 -3.24 -1.28
N MET A 158 9.34 -4.40 -1.34
CA MET A 158 9.35 -5.36 -0.23
C MET A 158 10.22 -4.89 0.94
N GLY A 159 11.34 -4.23 0.63
CA GLY A 159 12.31 -3.73 1.59
C GLY A 159 12.13 -2.26 1.93
N GLN A 160 10.92 -1.69 1.81
CA GLN A 160 10.69 -0.25 1.96
C GLN A 160 11.25 0.31 3.28
N GLN A 161 11.14 -0.46 4.37
CA GLN A 161 11.67 -0.08 5.69
C GLN A 161 13.21 -0.10 5.76
N ALA A 162 13.87 -0.80 4.86
CA ALA A 162 15.33 -0.89 4.75
C ALA A 162 15.92 0.14 3.77
N ILE A 163 15.09 0.93 3.08
CA ILE A 163 15.54 2.05 2.24
C ILE A 163 16.01 3.17 3.16
N SER A 164 17.33 3.33 3.28
CA SER A 164 17.95 4.26 4.22
C SER A 164 19.31 4.77 3.72
N TYR A 165 19.88 5.74 4.43
CA TYR A 165 21.26 6.19 4.18
C TYR A 165 22.30 5.10 4.45
N GLU A 166 22.00 4.14 5.33
CA GLU A 166 22.90 2.99 5.59
C GLU A 166 23.01 2.11 4.34
N LEU A 167 21.88 1.81 3.70
CA LEU A 167 21.84 1.09 2.43
C LEU A 167 22.67 1.79 1.35
N LEU A 168 22.50 3.11 1.21
CA LEU A 168 23.27 3.92 0.25
C LEU A 168 24.76 3.90 0.57
N THR A 169 25.15 3.82 1.85
CA THR A 169 26.54 3.75 2.28
C THR A 169 27.18 2.41 1.86
N ILE A 170 26.46 1.30 2.00
CA ILE A 170 26.93 -0.02 1.55
C ILE A 170 27.16 -0.03 0.03
N ILE A 171 26.22 0.52 -0.74
CA ILE A 171 26.36 0.60 -2.21
C ILE A 171 27.51 1.54 -2.59
N SER A 172 27.71 2.65 -1.87
CA SER A 172 28.83 3.58 -2.09
C SER A 172 30.18 2.89 -1.89
N ALA A 173 30.32 2.10 -0.83
CA ALA A 173 31.54 1.32 -0.59
C ALA A 173 31.82 0.33 -1.74
N LYS A 174 30.77 -0.28 -2.32
CA LYS A 174 30.93 -1.17 -3.47
C LYS A 174 31.34 -0.41 -4.74
N ILE A 175 30.80 0.79 -4.98
CA ILE A 175 31.22 1.65 -6.10
C ILE A 175 32.70 2.01 -5.98
N ASP A 176 33.17 2.37 -4.78
CA ASP A 176 34.58 2.70 -4.54
C ASP A 176 35.50 1.50 -4.81
N GLU A 177 35.09 0.29 -4.41
CA GLU A 177 35.80 -0.96 -4.69
C GLU A 177 35.93 -1.23 -6.19
N GLU A 178 34.82 -1.15 -6.94
CA GLU A 178 34.80 -1.38 -8.38
C GLU A 178 35.60 -0.32 -9.15
N THR A 179 35.55 0.94 -8.70
CA THR A 179 36.36 2.04 -9.25
C THR A 179 37.86 1.80 -9.04
N ALA A 180 38.25 1.39 -7.83
CA ALA A 180 39.65 1.05 -7.51
C ALA A 180 40.14 -0.16 -8.31
N ALA A 181 39.25 -1.10 -8.65
CA ALA A 181 39.53 -2.25 -9.49
C ALA A 181 39.61 -1.92 -11.00
N GLY A 182 39.22 -0.69 -11.41
CA GLY A 182 39.15 -0.28 -12.82
C GLY A 182 37.94 -0.82 -13.58
N ASN A 183 36.90 -1.26 -12.85
CA ASN A 183 35.65 -1.77 -13.41
C ASN A 183 34.65 -0.63 -13.64
N ASP A 184 35.02 0.33 -14.50
CA ASP A 184 34.27 1.58 -14.70
C ASP A 184 32.81 1.36 -15.10
N GLN A 185 32.51 0.31 -15.88
CA GLN A 185 31.14 -0.03 -16.27
C GLN A 185 30.27 -0.50 -15.10
N GLU A 186 30.83 -1.33 -14.22
CA GLU A 186 30.12 -1.82 -13.03
C GLU A 186 29.93 -0.69 -12.02
N ALA A 187 30.96 0.13 -11.81
CA ALA A 187 30.88 1.32 -10.96
C ALA A 187 29.81 2.32 -11.46
N ALA A 188 29.70 2.51 -12.79
CA ALA A 188 28.64 3.34 -13.38
C ALA A 188 27.25 2.77 -13.12
N ALA A 189 27.02 1.47 -13.37
CA ALA A 189 25.73 0.83 -13.14
C ALA A 189 25.29 0.88 -11.66
N LEU A 190 26.24 0.68 -10.73
CA LEU A 190 25.97 0.82 -9.29
C LEU A 190 25.69 2.27 -8.89
N THR A 191 26.32 3.23 -9.56
CA THR A 191 26.05 4.66 -9.36
C THR A 191 24.63 5.02 -9.76
N GLU A 192 24.15 4.50 -10.90
CA GLU A 192 22.76 4.69 -11.35
C GLU A 192 21.76 4.07 -10.35
N LEU A 193 22.02 2.83 -9.90
CA LEU A 193 21.20 2.18 -8.88
C LEU A 193 21.13 3.01 -7.59
N ARG A 194 22.29 3.49 -7.10
CA ARG A 194 22.37 4.32 -5.89
C ARG A 194 21.58 5.62 -6.05
N GLN A 195 21.64 6.24 -7.23
CA GLN A 195 20.92 7.49 -7.52
C GLN A 195 19.40 7.25 -7.51
N SER A 196 18.92 6.17 -8.14
CA SER A 196 17.50 5.80 -8.11
C SER A 196 16.98 5.54 -6.69
N ILE A 197 17.78 4.86 -5.85
CA ILE A 197 17.41 4.61 -4.45
C ILE A 197 17.38 5.91 -3.64
N LEU A 198 18.30 6.85 -3.89
CA LEU A 198 18.32 8.15 -3.25
C LEU A 198 17.07 8.98 -3.59
N GLU A 199 16.66 8.98 -4.86
CA GLU A 199 15.44 9.68 -5.30
C GLU A 199 14.21 9.13 -4.59
N ILE A 200 14.09 7.80 -4.47
CA ILE A 200 12.99 7.16 -3.73
C ILE A 200 13.04 7.53 -2.24
N LEU A 201 14.24 7.56 -1.64
CA LEU A 201 14.40 7.95 -0.24
C LEU A 201 13.97 9.42 -0.01
N ASP A 202 14.36 10.33 -0.90
CA ASP A 202 14.00 11.74 -0.84
C ASP A 202 12.50 11.95 -1.02
N GLU A 203 11.87 11.24 -1.97
CA GLU A 203 10.42 11.24 -2.17
C GLU A 203 9.66 10.75 -0.94
N MET A 204 10.13 9.67 -0.31
CA MET A 204 9.56 9.14 0.93
C MET A 204 9.67 10.13 2.08
N GLN A 205 10.82 10.81 2.22
CA GLN A 205 11.02 11.83 3.24
C GLN A 205 10.10 13.03 3.03
N GLU A 206 9.99 13.52 1.80
CA GLU A 206 9.11 14.65 1.48
C GLU A 206 7.63 14.29 1.68
N ALA A 207 7.22 13.08 1.31
CA ALA A 207 5.88 12.58 1.58
C ALA A 207 5.58 12.51 3.09
N SER A 208 6.51 11.96 3.87
CA SER A 208 6.40 11.89 5.33
C SER A 208 6.31 13.29 5.96
N LYS A 209 7.16 14.22 5.51
CA LYS A 209 7.14 15.62 5.97
C LYS A 209 5.79 16.28 5.67
N LYS A 210 5.25 16.12 4.46
CA LYS A 210 3.92 16.65 4.09
C LYS A 210 2.81 16.10 4.98
N LEU A 211 2.86 14.81 5.33
CA LEU A 211 1.90 14.21 6.25
C LEU A 211 2.01 14.84 7.65
N MET A 212 3.22 15.03 8.16
CA MET A 212 3.46 15.66 9.46
C MET A 212 3.07 17.14 9.48
N ASP A 213 3.36 17.89 8.41
CA ASP A 213 2.97 19.30 8.27
C ASP A 213 1.44 19.45 8.23
N ARG A 214 0.75 18.53 7.53
CA ARG A 214 -0.72 18.47 7.53
C ARG A 214 -1.28 18.15 8.92
N ALA A 215 -0.72 17.15 9.59
CA ALA A 215 -1.11 16.79 10.95
C ALA A 215 -0.95 17.98 11.90
N LYS A 216 0.17 18.68 11.81
CA LYS A 216 0.45 19.89 12.57
C LYS A 216 -0.56 20.99 12.30
N ASP A 217 -0.81 21.33 11.04
CA ASP A 217 -1.75 22.37 10.65
C ASP A 217 -3.18 22.06 11.12
N THR A 218 -3.62 20.81 11.00
CA THR A 218 -4.92 20.36 11.52
C THR A 218 -4.99 20.52 13.04
N LEU A 219 -3.96 20.08 13.78
CA LEU A 219 -3.94 20.20 15.24
C LEU A 219 -3.94 21.66 15.71
N ASP A 220 -3.13 22.51 15.07
CA ASP A 220 -3.07 23.94 15.39
C ASP A 220 -4.42 24.62 15.13
N LYS A 221 -5.11 24.25 14.04
CA LYS A 221 -6.48 24.71 13.76
C LYS A 221 -7.48 24.23 14.81
N MET A 222 -7.40 22.98 15.26
CA MET A 222 -8.28 22.44 16.30
C MET A 222 -8.10 23.15 17.65
N LEU A 223 -6.86 23.47 18.00
CA LEU A 223 -6.53 24.21 19.24
C LEU A 223 -6.99 25.67 19.19
N ALA A 224 -7.05 26.28 18.00
CA ALA A 224 -7.51 27.65 17.82
C ALA A 224 -9.04 27.79 17.93
N GLU A 225 -9.79 26.70 17.78
CA GLU A 225 -11.24 26.71 17.93
C GLU A 225 -11.63 26.88 19.41
N PRO A 226 -12.65 27.71 19.71
CA PRO A 226 -13.07 27.97 21.09
C PRO A 226 -13.75 26.76 21.75
N ASN A 227 -14.24 25.79 20.97
CA ASN A 227 -14.92 24.60 21.45
C ASN A 227 -14.28 23.33 20.86
N THR A 228 -13.62 22.56 21.72
CA THR A 228 -12.92 21.32 21.35
C THR A 228 -13.84 20.28 20.71
N ALA A 229 -15.06 20.10 21.20
CA ALA A 229 -16.00 19.13 20.64
C ALA A 229 -16.41 19.51 19.20
N GLN A 230 -16.66 20.80 18.97
CA GLN A 230 -16.97 21.29 17.62
C GLN A 230 -15.75 21.22 16.69
N ALA A 231 -14.55 21.47 17.22
CA ALA A 231 -13.30 21.35 16.46
C ALA A 231 -13.11 19.90 15.97
N VAL A 232 -13.26 18.91 16.86
CA VAL A 232 -13.16 17.49 16.51
C VAL A 232 -14.18 17.10 15.44
N GLN A 233 -15.43 17.53 15.58
CA GLN A 233 -16.45 17.26 14.56
C GLN A 233 -16.14 17.92 13.21
N LYS A 234 -15.65 19.16 13.23
CA LYS A 234 -15.32 19.94 12.03
C LYS A 234 -14.16 19.32 11.25
N TYR A 235 -13.15 18.80 11.93
CA TYR A 235 -11.95 18.22 11.33
C TYR A 235 -11.95 16.68 11.34
N MET A 236 -13.12 16.04 11.50
CA MET A 236 -13.24 14.59 11.68
C MET A 236 -12.69 13.79 10.49
N ARG A 237 -12.72 14.36 9.28
CA ARG A 237 -12.21 13.69 8.06
C ARG A 237 -10.69 13.78 7.95
N GLU A 238 -10.10 14.76 8.62
CA GLU A 238 -8.67 15.00 8.67
C GLU A 238 -8.01 14.32 9.87
N ILE A 239 -8.79 13.70 10.75
CA ILE A 239 -8.29 12.87 11.85
C ILE A 239 -7.91 11.49 11.29
N ASP A 240 -6.61 11.31 11.06
CA ASP A 240 -5.99 10.09 10.59
C ASP A 240 -4.88 9.60 11.55
N GLU A 241 -4.28 8.45 11.24
CA GLU A 241 -3.20 7.87 12.04
C GLU A 241 -1.99 8.83 12.18
N PRO A 242 -1.49 9.51 11.12
CA PRO A 242 -0.46 10.54 11.25
C PRO A 242 -0.81 11.65 12.25
N LEU A 243 -2.05 12.16 12.23
CA LEU A 243 -2.48 13.16 13.20
C LEU A 243 -2.45 12.61 14.63
N MET A 244 -2.95 11.40 14.85
CA MET A 244 -2.96 10.77 16.18
C MET A 244 -1.54 10.52 16.72
N TYR A 245 -0.62 10.12 15.85
CA TYR A 245 0.79 9.99 16.17
C TYR A 245 1.41 11.34 16.56
N TYR A 246 1.19 12.38 15.73
CA TYR A 246 1.70 13.73 15.99
C TYR A 246 1.14 14.31 17.30
N LEU A 247 -0.16 14.17 17.55
CA LEU A 247 -0.82 14.60 18.78
C LEU A 247 -0.20 13.94 20.03
N SER A 248 0.03 12.63 19.98
CA SER A 248 0.63 11.88 21.09
C SER A 248 2.06 12.36 21.37
N ALA A 249 2.85 12.61 20.31
CA ALA A 249 4.19 13.17 20.45
C ALA A 249 4.18 14.59 21.04
N GLU A 250 3.24 15.45 20.63
CA GLU A 250 3.08 16.80 21.18
C GLU A 250 2.66 16.78 22.66
N ILE A 251 1.80 15.85 23.08
CA ILE A 251 1.43 15.66 24.49
C ILE A 251 2.67 15.33 25.31
N ALA A 252 3.45 14.32 24.89
CA ALA A 252 4.66 13.89 25.58
C ALA A 252 5.71 15.03 25.63
N ALA A 253 5.87 15.77 24.54
CA ALA A 253 6.77 16.92 24.48
C ALA A 253 6.34 18.06 25.42
N ALA A 254 5.04 18.36 25.51
CA ALA A 254 4.51 19.35 26.43
C ALA A 254 4.72 18.95 27.89
N GLU A 255 4.52 17.66 28.23
CA GLU A 255 4.78 17.13 29.56
C GLU A 255 6.26 17.20 29.94
N GLN A 256 7.16 16.81 29.03
CA GLN A 256 8.60 16.89 29.23
C GLN A 256 9.05 18.34 29.49
N LYS A 257 8.45 19.30 28.78
CA LYS A 257 8.69 20.74 28.94
C LYS A 257 7.96 21.34 30.15
N LYS A 258 7.16 20.57 30.88
CA LYS A 258 6.31 21.00 32.00
C LYS A 258 5.29 22.09 31.61
N ASP A 259 4.89 22.11 30.34
CA ASP A 259 3.80 22.96 29.85
C ASP A 259 2.46 22.24 30.09
N PHE A 260 2.01 22.29 31.34
CA PHE A 260 0.79 21.61 31.77
C PHE A 260 -0.47 22.18 31.10
N THR A 261 -0.48 23.48 30.76
CA THR A 261 -1.59 24.12 30.06
C THR A 261 -1.74 23.52 28.65
N ARG A 262 -0.64 23.44 27.89
CA ARG A 262 -0.64 22.84 26.55
C ARG A 262 -0.93 21.35 26.61
N SER A 263 -0.31 20.61 27.53
CA SER A 263 -0.57 19.17 27.70
C SER A 263 -2.04 18.88 27.98
N LEU A 264 -2.69 19.65 28.87
CA LEU A 264 -4.11 19.48 29.17
C LEU A 264 -5.00 19.77 27.94
N ALA A 265 -4.71 20.84 27.19
CA ALA A 265 -5.46 21.17 25.98
C ALA A 265 -5.36 20.06 24.92
N LEU A 266 -4.16 19.52 24.70
CA LEU A 266 -3.92 18.43 23.77
C LEU A 266 -4.60 17.12 24.20
N LYS A 267 -4.53 16.77 25.50
CA LYS A 267 -5.25 15.61 26.05
C LYS A 267 -6.76 15.76 25.94
N ASN A 268 -7.29 16.97 26.12
CA ASN A 268 -8.71 17.23 25.93
C ASN A 268 -9.13 16.99 24.48
N ILE A 269 -8.33 17.41 23.50
CA ILE A 269 -8.56 17.07 22.09
C ILE A 269 -8.54 15.55 21.89
N GLN A 270 -7.48 14.88 22.35
CA GLN A 270 -7.34 13.42 22.23
C GLN A 270 -8.56 12.67 22.77
N ASN A 271 -9.03 13.04 23.97
CA ASN A 271 -10.20 12.42 24.59
C ASN A 271 -11.48 12.64 23.78
N HIS A 272 -11.68 13.84 23.23
CA HIS A 272 -12.86 14.10 22.38
C HIS A 272 -12.81 13.34 21.06
N ILE A 273 -11.61 13.18 20.47
CA ILE A 273 -11.42 12.35 19.26
C ILE A 273 -11.83 10.91 19.57
N ILE A 274 -11.32 10.33 20.66
CA ILE A 274 -11.64 8.95 21.07
C ILE A 274 -13.15 8.80 21.30
N GLN A 275 -13.77 9.73 22.03
CA GLN A 275 -15.22 9.70 22.29
C GLN A 275 -16.05 9.79 21.02
N GLU A 276 -15.66 10.64 20.07
CA GLU A 276 -16.40 10.79 18.82
C GLU A 276 -16.18 9.58 17.88
N ALA A 277 -14.97 9.01 17.85
CA ALA A 277 -14.68 7.77 17.14
C ALA A 277 -15.47 6.59 17.74
N GLU A 278 -15.55 6.49 19.07
CA GLU A 278 -16.35 5.48 19.76
C GLU A 278 -17.82 5.60 19.38
N ARG A 279 -18.40 6.81 19.33
CA ARG A 279 -19.79 7.03 18.92
C ARG A 279 -20.11 6.56 17.49
N GLN A 280 -19.11 6.54 16.61
CA GLN A 280 -19.28 6.08 15.23
C GLN A 280 -19.16 4.56 15.09
N LEU A 281 -18.66 3.85 16.10
CA LEU A 281 -18.66 2.38 16.10
C LEU A 281 -20.11 1.86 16.16
N PRO A 282 -20.41 0.75 15.46
CA PRO A 282 -21.64 -0.01 15.67
C PRO A 282 -21.87 -0.31 17.16
N PRO A 283 -23.12 -0.31 17.65
CA PRO A 283 -23.45 -0.57 19.06
C PRO A 283 -22.81 -1.84 19.62
N GLU A 284 -22.65 -2.87 18.78
CA GLU A 284 -22.07 -4.16 19.13
C GLU A 284 -20.55 -4.04 19.41
N LEU A 285 -19.83 -3.22 18.64
CA LEU A 285 -18.40 -2.98 18.84
C LEU A 285 -18.12 -2.04 20.01
N GLN A 286 -19.00 -1.06 20.26
CA GLN A 286 -18.93 -0.21 21.45
C GLN A 286 -19.06 -1.06 22.73
N LEU A 287 -20.06 -1.96 22.74
CA LEU A 287 -20.31 -2.87 23.84
C LEU A 287 -19.12 -3.82 24.07
N LEU A 288 -18.53 -4.35 23.00
CA LEU A 288 -17.32 -5.18 23.10
C LEU A 288 -16.17 -4.41 23.77
N ASN A 289 -15.89 -3.16 23.36
CA ASN A 289 -14.83 -2.36 23.96
C ASN A 289 -15.09 -2.07 25.45
N GLN A 290 -16.34 -1.80 25.83
CA GLN A 290 -16.73 -1.62 27.23
C GLN A 290 -16.51 -2.88 28.06
N LEU A 291 -16.80 -4.06 27.51
CA LEU A 291 -16.57 -5.34 28.18
C LEU A 291 -15.08 -5.67 28.31
N VAL A 292 -14.28 -5.39 27.28
CA VAL A 292 -12.83 -5.62 27.29
C VAL A 292 -12.10 -4.66 28.24
N SER A 293 -12.59 -3.42 28.36
CA SER A 293 -12.00 -2.37 29.20
C SER A 293 -12.50 -2.37 30.65
N ALA A 294 -13.46 -3.24 31.00
CA ALA A 294 -13.96 -3.36 32.36
C ALA A 294 -12.89 -3.96 33.30
N GLU A 295 -12.78 -3.40 34.51
CA GLU A 295 -11.75 -3.78 35.49
C GLU A 295 -11.94 -5.20 36.05
N ASP A 296 -13.18 -5.69 36.13
CA ASP A 296 -13.50 -7.00 36.67
C ASP A 296 -14.73 -7.67 36.03
N GLU A 297 -14.88 -8.97 36.28
CA GLU A 297 -16.00 -9.77 35.77
C GLU A 297 -17.36 -9.29 36.31
N ALA A 298 -17.39 -8.68 37.50
CA ALA A 298 -18.61 -8.15 38.10
C ALA A 298 -19.14 -6.94 37.30
N THR A 299 -18.25 -6.06 36.87
CA THR A 299 -18.52 -4.89 36.03
C THR A 299 -18.92 -5.35 34.62
N GLN A 300 -18.25 -6.37 34.07
CA GLN A 300 -18.63 -6.99 32.79
C GLN A 300 -20.06 -7.53 32.83
N ARG A 301 -20.44 -8.26 33.90
CA ARG A 301 -21.80 -8.79 34.08
C ARG A 301 -22.84 -7.67 34.21
N GLN A 302 -22.53 -6.58 34.92
CA GLN A 302 -23.43 -5.43 35.01
C GLN A 302 -23.67 -4.76 33.65
N ILE A 303 -22.63 -4.62 32.83
CA ILE A 303 -22.74 -4.08 31.47
C ILE A 303 -23.62 -5.01 30.62
N ILE A 304 -23.38 -6.33 30.66
CA ILE A 304 -24.18 -7.34 29.95
C ILE A 304 -25.63 -7.35 30.43
N ASP A 305 -25.89 -7.17 31.72
CA ASP A 305 -27.25 -7.19 32.26
C ASP A 305 -28.04 -5.92 31.94
N SER A 306 -27.35 -4.81 31.69
CA SER A 306 -27.96 -3.52 31.34
C SER A 306 -28.48 -3.42 29.91
N ILE A 307 -28.15 -4.40 29.03
CA ILE A 307 -28.49 -4.37 27.60
C ILE A 307 -29.63 -5.34 27.24
N PRO A 308 -30.43 -5.02 26.20
CA PRO A 308 -31.51 -5.88 25.69
C PRO A 308 -31.01 -7.25 25.23
N THR A 309 -31.86 -8.26 25.38
CA THR A 309 -31.55 -9.65 24.99
C THR A 309 -31.28 -9.80 23.49
N GLU A 310 -31.91 -8.99 22.62
CA GLU A 310 -31.61 -9.00 21.19
C GLU A 310 -30.19 -8.52 20.89
N ALA A 311 -29.73 -7.46 21.56
CA ALA A 311 -28.38 -6.90 21.39
C ALA A 311 -27.29 -7.87 21.89
N ARG A 312 -27.55 -8.61 23.00
CA ARG A 312 -26.67 -9.69 23.47
C ARG A 312 -26.52 -10.79 22.41
N SER A 313 -27.63 -11.17 21.78
CA SER A 313 -27.65 -12.24 20.77
C SER A 313 -26.86 -11.86 19.51
N GLN A 314 -27.04 -10.61 19.05
CA GLN A 314 -26.30 -10.06 17.91
C GLN A 314 -24.79 -9.95 18.19
N LEU A 315 -24.42 -9.47 19.39
CA LEU A 315 -23.02 -9.45 19.83
C LEU A 315 -22.42 -10.86 19.84
N ALA A 316 -23.14 -11.85 20.37
CA ALA A 316 -22.65 -13.23 20.43
C ALA A 316 -22.45 -13.85 19.03
N GLU A 317 -23.30 -13.55 18.05
CA GLU A 317 -23.10 -13.97 16.65
C GLU A 317 -21.87 -13.31 16.03
N MET A 318 -21.70 -12.00 16.23
CA MET A 318 -20.54 -11.25 15.73
C MET A 318 -19.23 -11.82 16.29
N LEU A 319 -19.16 -12.04 17.61
CA LEU A 319 -17.98 -12.59 18.28
C LEU A 319 -17.65 -14.01 17.81
N LYS A 320 -18.65 -14.86 17.55
CA LYS A 320 -18.44 -16.18 16.95
C LYS A 320 -17.83 -16.11 15.55
N GLY A 321 -18.28 -15.16 14.73
CA GLY A 321 -17.68 -14.89 13.41
C GLY A 321 -16.22 -14.44 13.52
N MET A 322 -15.90 -13.59 14.49
CA MET A 322 -14.53 -13.13 14.74
C MET A 322 -13.60 -14.24 15.23
N VAL A 323 -14.07 -15.14 16.10
CA VAL A 323 -13.27 -16.32 16.54
C VAL A 323 -12.95 -17.25 15.37
N GLN A 324 -13.92 -17.47 14.47
CA GLN A 324 -13.70 -18.27 13.26
C GLN A 324 -12.69 -17.62 12.30
N ALA A 325 -12.69 -16.29 12.19
CA ALA A 325 -11.72 -15.55 11.40
C ALA A 325 -10.32 -15.56 12.04
N ALA A 326 -10.23 -15.34 13.36
CA ALA A 326 -8.97 -15.30 14.12
C ALA A 326 -8.26 -16.66 14.18
N GLY A 327 -9.01 -17.76 14.20
CA GLY A 327 -8.47 -19.12 14.10
C GLY A 327 -7.69 -19.39 12.80
N ASN A 328 -7.89 -18.57 11.76
CA ASN A 328 -7.14 -18.64 10.50
C ASN A 328 -5.89 -17.74 10.48
N THR A 329 -5.74 -16.80 11.42
CA THR A 329 -4.65 -15.80 11.45
C THR A 329 -3.65 -15.99 12.60
N ASN A 330 -3.72 -17.10 13.35
CA ASN A 330 -2.74 -17.50 14.39
C ASN A 330 -2.57 -16.50 15.55
N ASP A 331 -3.60 -15.69 15.82
CA ASP A 331 -3.62 -14.68 16.90
C ASP A 331 -4.37 -15.22 18.15
N GLU A 332 -3.69 -16.10 18.91
CA GLU A 332 -4.29 -16.87 20.01
C GLU A 332 -4.80 -15.99 21.16
N ASN A 333 -4.15 -14.85 21.44
CA ASN A 333 -4.52 -13.96 22.55
C ASN A 333 -5.86 -13.25 22.30
N ALA A 334 -6.10 -12.79 21.08
CA ALA A 334 -7.36 -12.15 20.71
C ALA A 334 -8.53 -13.15 20.78
N ALA A 335 -8.31 -14.38 20.31
CA ALA A 335 -9.31 -15.44 20.37
C ALA A 335 -9.68 -15.84 21.81
N GLU A 336 -8.71 -15.89 22.73
CA GLU A 336 -8.97 -16.20 24.13
C GLU A 336 -9.81 -15.10 24.83
N GLN A 337 -9.51 -13.83 24.56
CA GLN A 337 -10.29 -12.71 25.11
C GLN A 337 -11.73 -12.70 24.58
N ILE A 338 -11.92 -12.93 23.28
CA ILE A 338 -13.26 -13.00 22.68
C ILE A 338 -14.07 -14.17 23.26
N ASN A 339 -13.43 -15.32 23.49
CA ASN A 339 -14.10 -16.48 24.10
C ASN A 339 -14.52 -16.22 25.56
N LYS A 340 -13.74 -15.47 26.33
CA LYS A 340 -14.13 -15.05 27.69
C LYS A 340 -15.38 -14.18 27.68
N VAL A 341 -15.46 -13.22 26.75
CA VAL A 341 -16.65 -12.37 26.60
C VAL A 341 -17.86 -13.18 26.12
N LEU A 342 -17.67 -14.13 25.19
CA LEU A 342 -18.73 -15.05 24.74
C LEU A 342 -19.31 -15.91 25.87
N ALA A 343 -18.48 -16.35 26.82
CA ALA A 343 -18.92 -17.13 27.97
C ALA A 343 -19.76 -16.32 28.96
N LEU A 344 -19.55 -15.00 29.03
CA LEU A 344 -20.31 -14.09 29.91
C LEU A 344 -21.65 -13.66 29.30
N LEU A 345 -21.82 -13.81 27.98
CA LEU A 345 -23.04 -13.51 27.24
C LEU A 345 -24.05 -14.67 27.22
N GLN A 346 -23.65 -15.87 27.66
CA GLN A 346 -24.49 -17.07 27.83
C GLN A 346 -25.05 -17.15 29.26
#